data_AF-A0A7C6MW79-F1
#
_entry.id   AF-A0A7C6MW79-F1
#
_cell.length_a   1.000
_cell.length_b   1.000
_cell.length_c   1.000
_cell.angle_alpha   90.00
_cell.angle_beta   90.00
_cell.angle_gamma   90.00
#
_symmetry.space_group_name_H-M   'P 1'
#
loop_
_entity.id
_entity.type
_entity.pdbx_description
1 polymer ?
#
loop_
_entity_poly.entity_id
_entity_poly.type
_entity_poly.pdbx_seq_one_letter_code
_entity_poly.pdbx_strand_id
1 'polypeptide(L)' 'MKDKMKAAVFEGEGVLKIKEVDVPKIEKADELIVEVEMCS' A
#
# COMPACT_ATOMS: atom_id res chain seq x y z
N MET A 1 15.60 -7.32 6.51
CA MET A 1 15.10 -6.73 5.25
C MET A 1 13.73 -6.15 5.55
N LYS A 2 13.35 -5.00 4.99
CA LYS A 2 12.00 -4.46 5.17
C LYS A 2 11.07 -5.14 4.17
N ASP A 3 9.94 -5.68 4.64
CA ASP A 3 8.95 -6.28 3.76
C ASP A 3 8.30 -5.19 2.88
N LYS A 4 8.17 -5.50 1.58
CA LYS A 4 7.63 -4.62 0.55
C LYS A 4 6.33 -5.17 -0.01
N MET A 5 5.43 -4.29 -0.43
CA MET A 5 4.22 -4.62 -1.18
C MET A 5 4.13 -3.78 -2.45
N LYS A 6 3.38 -4.24 -3.45
CA LYS A 6 3.04 -3.43 -4.62
C LYS A 6 1.81 -2.57 -4.31
N ALA A 7 1.86 -1.31 -4.71
CA ALA A 7 0.75 -0.38 -4.59
C ALA A 7 0.63 0.48 -5.86
N ALA A 8 -0.61 0.83 -6.23
CA ALA A 8 -0.87 1.86 -7.23
C ALA A 8 -0.82 3.23 -6.55
N VAL A 9 0.12 4.08 -6.97
CA VAL A 9 0.40 5.39 -6.36
C VAL A 9 0.20 6.48 -7.40
N PHE A 10 -0.59 7.49 -7.05
CA PHE A 10 -0.70 8.72 -7.85
C PHE A 10 0.49 9.64 -7.57
N GLU A 11 1.21 10.04 -8.62
CA GLU A 11 2.36 10.95 -8.51
C GLU A 11 2.03 12.42 -8.84
N GLY A 12 0.76 12.71 -9.12
CA GLY A 12 0.32 14.02 -9.63
C GLY A 12 -0.03 13.97 -11.12
N GLU A 13 -0.67 15.02 -11.64
CA GLU A 13 -1.05 15.18 -13.06
C GLU A 13 -1.82 13.98 -13.68
N GLY A 14 -2.56 13.23 -12.87
CA GLY A 14 -3.29 12.03 -13.34
C GLY A 14 -2.39 10.82 -13.63
N VAL A 15 -1.11 10.85 -13.24
CA VAL A 15 -0.17 9.75 -13.45
C VAL A 15 -0.29 8.73 -12.33
N LEU A 16 -0.78 7.53 -12.69
CA LEU A 16 -0.82 6.36 -11.81
C LEU A 16 0.36 5.44 -12.12
N LYS A 17 1.13 5.05 -11.10
CA LYS A 17 2.23 4.07 -11.23
C LYS A 17 2.15 2.97 -10.20
N ILE A 18 2.51 1.76 -10.60
CA ILE A 18 2.72 0.65 -9.69
C ILE A 18 4.13 0.75 -9.10
N LYS A 19 4.23 0.74 -7.77
CA LYS A 19 5.50 0.86 -7.03
C LYS A 19 5.60 -0.17 -5.93
N GLU A 20 6.83 -0.49 -5.55
CA GLU A 20 7.13 -1.19 -4.31
C GLU A 20 7.23 -0.20 -3.15
N VAL A 21 6.40 -0.40 -2.13
CA VAL A 21 6.33 0.42 -0.91
C VAL A 21 6.53 -0.45 0.31
N ASP A 22 6.90 0.16 1.44
CA ASP A 22 6.99 -0.58 2.71
C ASP A 22 5.61 -1.14 3.09
N VAL A 23 5.55 -2.38 3.55
CA VAL A 23 4.32 -2.94 4.13
C VAL A 23 3.91 -2.08 5.33
N PRO A 24 2.62 -1.69 5.44
CA PRO A 24 2.16 -0.87 6.56
C PRO A 24 2.32 -1.62 7.89
N LYS A 25 2.39 -0.86 8.98
CA LYS A 25 2.44 -1.39 10.34
C LYS A 25 1.28 -0.82 11.13
N ILE A 26 0.78 -1.63 12.06
CA ILE A 26 -0.22 -1.19 13.04
C ILE A 26 0.50 -0.29 14.04
N GLU A 27 0.04 0.96 14.17
CA GLU A 27 0.54 1.96 15.12
C GLU A 27 -0.45 2.17 16.29
N LYS A 28 -1.73 1.87 16.09
CA LYS A 28 -2.80 2.03 17.10
C LYS A 28 -3.60 0.75 17.29
N ALA A 29 -4.23 0.61 18.45
CA ALA A 29 -4.95 -0.61 18.83
C ALA A 29 -6.21 -0.89 18.00
N ASP A 30 -6.72 0.11 17.30
CA ASP A 30 -7.93 0.07 16.47
C ASP A 30 -7.64 -0.08 14.97
N GLU A 31 -6.38 -0.20 14.58
CA GLU A 31 -5.98 -0.41 13.20
C GLU A 31 -5.93 -1.90 12.84
N LEU A 32 -6.17 -2.19 11.56
CA LEU A 32 -6.12 -3.54 11.01
C LEU A 32 -5.46 -3.52 9.63
N ILE A 33 -4.68 -4.56 9.34
CA ILE A 33 -4.06 -4.79 8.03
C ILE A 33 -4.86 -5.89 7.35
N VAL A 34 -5.34 -5.63 6.13
CA VAL A 34 -6.10 -6.60 5.31
C VAL A 34 -5.30 -6.95 4.07
N GLU A 35 -5.32 -8.22 3.69
CA GLU A 35 -4.86 -8.66 2.38
C GLU A 35 -5.95 -8.39 1.33
N VAL A 36 -5.58 -7.64 0.27
CA VAL A 36 -6.51 -7.28 -0.80
C VAL A 36 -6.42 -8.34 -1.91
N GLU A 37 -7.45 -9.16 -2.03
CA GLU A 37 -7.56 -10.14 -3.13
C GLU A 37 -8.04 -9.50 -4.44
N MET A 38 -8.89 -8.47 -4.36
CA MET A 38 -9.43 -7.75 -5.51
C MET A 38 -9.78 -6.29 -5.16
N CYS A 39 -9.50 -5.37 -6.09
CA CYS A 39 -9.94 -3.98 -6.03
C CYS A 39 -10.35 -3.49 -7.43
N SER A 40 -11.27 -2.53 -7.48
CA SER A 40 -11.79 -1.89 -8.70
C SER A 40 -10.96 -0.70 -9.15
#